data_AF-A0A4P6VSH7-F1
#
_entry.id   AF-A0A4P6VSH7-F1
#
_cell.length_a   1.000
_cell.length_b   1.000
_cell.length_c   1.000
_cell.angle_alpha   90.00
_cell.angle_beta   90.00
_cell.angle_gamma   90.00
#
_symmetry.space_group_name_H-M   'P 1'
#
loop_
_entity.id
_entity.type
_entity.pdbx_description
1 polymer ?
#
loop_
_entity_poly.entity_id
_entity_poly.type
_entity_poly.pdbx_seq_one_letter_code
_entity_poly.pdbx_strand_id
1 'polypeptide(L)'
;MYKLAAVLLVCFLSSANAADSLVCVQNPKRVKACPHLVYRLAQLPDMPKPAVICICVSDFNELLIIPKTEQEQMRLNMNKRQMQVVYGNKLEPVLNILQRRN
;
A
#
# COMPACT_ATOMS: atom_id res chain seq x y z
N MET A 1 -41.84 -34.09 -25.01
CA MET A 1 -40.40 -34.24 -25.27
C MET A 1 -39.63 -33.21 -24.44
N TYR A 2 -39.42 -33.47 -23.13
CA TYR A 2 -38.83 -32.49 -22.21
C TYR A 2 -37.89 -33.17 -21.22
N LYS A 3 -36.82 -33.81 -21.68
CA LYS A 3 -35.74 -34.27 -20.79
C LYS A 3 -34.48 -34.26 -21.63
N LEU A 4 -33.59 -33.27 -21.39
CA LEU A 4 -32.15 -33.25 -21.73
C LEU A 4 -31.56 -31.82 -21.77
N ALA A 5 -32.18 -30.81 -21.14
CA ALA A 5 -31.64 -29.44 -21.14
C ALA A 5 -31.02 -29.00 -19.80
N ALA A 6 -30.90 -29.89 -18.80
CA ALA A 6 -30.66 -29.48 -17.41
C ALA A 6 -29.29 -29.87 -16.81
N VAL A 7 -28.30 -30.32 -17.60
CA VAL A 7 -27.06 -30.90 -17.03
C VAL A 7 -25.80 -30.04 -17.23
N LEU A 8 -25.84 -28.98 -18.03
CA LEU A 8 -24.63 -28.23 -18.42
C LEU A 8 -24.38 -26.90 -17.66
N LEU A 9 -25.08 -26.66 -16.55
CA LEU A 9 -25.06 -25.34 -15.88
C LEU A 9 -24.46 -25.33 -14.46
N VAL A 10 -23.62 -26.30 -14.06
CA VAL A 10 -23.26 -26.48 -12.63
C VAL A 10 -21.77 -26.30 -12.26
N CYS A 11 -20.80 -26.25 -13.18
CA CYS A 11 -19.38 -26.33 -12.74
C CYS A 11 -18.45 -25.14 -13.05
N PHE A 12 -18.95 -23.94 -13.41
CA PHE A 12 -18.10 -22.77 -13.62
C PHE A 12 -18.19 -21.68 -12.52
N LEU A 13 -18.58 -22.06 -11.31
CA LEU A 13 -18.43 -21.22 -10.12
C LEU A 13 -17.22 -21.67 -9.30
N SER A 14 -16.06 -21.75 -9.95
CA SER A 14 -14.80 -21.77 -9.20
C SER A 14 -14.68 -20.41 -8.54
N SER A 15 -15.04 -20.32 -7.26
CA SER A 15 -14.74 -19.17 -6.42
C SER A 15 -13.24 -18.89 -6.54
N ALA A 16 -12.90 -17.79 -7.20
CA ALA A 16 -11.54 -17.28 -7.21
C ALA A 16 -11.17 -17.03 -5.74
N ASN A 17 -10.38 -17.95 -5.17
CA ASN A 17 -9.72 -17.69 -3.91
C ASN A 17 -8.81 -16.49 -4.18
N ALA A 18 -9.24 -15.30 -3.73
CA ALA A 18 -8.40 -14.12 -3.74
C ALA A 18 -7.14 -14.49 -2.96
N ALA A 19 -6.04 -14.71 -3.70
CA ALA A 19 -4.74 -15.00 -3.12
C ALA A 19 -4.44 -13.95 -2.06
N ASP A 20 -3.95 -14.39 -0.89
CA ASP A 20 -3.56 -13.60 0.28
C ASP A 20 -3.45 -12.12 -0.05
N SER A 21 -4.43 -11.34 0.42
CA SER A 21 -4.57 -9.93 0.05
C SER A 21 -3.25 -9.21 0.26
N LEU A 22 -2.58 -8.88 -0.84
CA LEU A 22 -1.30 -8.20 -0.81
C LEU A 22 -1.44 -6.91 0.00
N VAL A 23 -0.63 -6.76 1.06
CA VAL A 23 -0.73 -5.62 1.95
C VAL A 23 -0.19 -4.38 1.23
N CYS A 24 -1.09 -3.44 0.90
CA CYS A 24 -0.71 -2.15 0.32
C CYS A 24 -0.74 -1.03 1.37
N VAL A 25 0.36 -0.28 1.45
CA VAL A 25 0.41 1.00 2.16
C VAL A 25 0.12 2.12 1.16
N GLN A 26 -1.06 2.70 1.29
CA GLN A 26 -1.54 3.82 0.48
C GLN A 26 -2.44 4.71 1.34
N ASN A 27 -2.69 5.95 0.89
CA ASN A 27 -3.60 6.87 1.56
C ASN A 27 -5.01 6.25 1.63
N PRO A 28 -5.64 6.14 2.82
CA PRO A 28 -6.94 5.49 2.97
C PRO A 28 -8.08 6.23 2.25
N LYS A 29 -7.90 7.53 1.93
CA LYS A 29 -8.87 8.35 1.19
C LYS A 29 -8.65 8.31 -0.34
N ARG A 30 -7.74 7.48 -0.83
CA ARG A 30 -7.41 7.37 -2.25
C ARG A 30 -8.59 6.80 -3.04
N VAL A 31 -9.08 7.55 -4.02
CA VAL A 31 -10.17 7.14 -4.93
C VAL A 31 -9.65 6.61 -6.27
N LYS A 32 -8.46 7.06 -6.70
CA LYS A 32 -7.81 6.66 -7.96
C LYS A 32 -6.66 5.69 -7.72
N ALA A 33 -6.38 4.83 -8.69
CA ALA A 33 -5.22 3.94 -8.68
C ALA A 33 -3.91 4.69 -8.35
N CYS A 34 -2.98 3.99 -7.70
CA CYS A 34 -1.67 4.57 -7.38
C CYS A 34 -0.83 4.72 -8.65
N PRO A 35 -0.38 5.94 -9.01
CA PRO A 35 0.45 6.14 -10.19
C PRO A 35 1.87 5.56 -10.03
N HIS A 36 2.38 5.47 -8.80
CA HIS A 36 3.73 5.00 -8.49
C HIS A 36 3.71 3.91 -7.43
N LEU A 37 3.13 2.75 -7.78
CA LEU A 37 3.08 1.58 -6.90
C LEU A 37 4.39 0.81 -6.97
N VAL A 38 4.96 0.46 -5.81
CA VAL A 38 6.22 -0.28 -5.74
C VAL A 38 6.08 -1.47 -4.81
N TYR A 39 6.69 -2.60 -5.20
CA TYR A 39 6.64 -3.84 -4.43
C TYR A 39 7.96 -4.04 -3.69
N ARG A 40 7.91 -4.39 -2.40
CA ARG A 40 9.08 -4.58 -1.55
C ARG A 40 8.88 -5.73 -0.58
N LEU A 41 9.91 -6.54 -0.37
CA LEU A 41 9.94 -7.49 0.73
C LEU A 41 10.20 -6.71 2.02
N ALA A 42 9.25 -6.74 2.95
CA ALA A 42 9.35 -6.04 4.23
C ALA A 42 8.49 -6.72 5.30
N GLN A 43 8.73 -6.35 6.55
CA GLN A 43 7.87 -6.67 7.69
C GLN A 43 7.49 -5.37 8.37
N LEU A 44 6.22 -4.97 8.23
CA LEU A 44 5.67 -3.83 8.98
C LEU A 44 5.29 -4.27 10.40
N PRO A 45 5.11 -3.33 11.36
CA PRO A 45 4.87 -3.67 12.77
C PRO A 45 3.67 -4.59 13.02
N ASP A 46 2.66 -4.55 12.15
CA ASP A 46 1.44 -5.37 12.28
C ASP A 46 1.51 -6.69 11.49
N MET A 47 2.68 -7.04 10.92
CA MET A 47 2.84 -8.24 10.11
C MET A 47 3.50 -9.38 10.89
N PRO A 48 2.90 -10.60 10.90
CA PRO A 48 3.43 -11.74 11.66
C PRO A 48 4.73 -12.30 11.06
N LYS A 49 4.96 -12.09 9.77
CA LYS A 49 6.16 -12.52 9.04
C LYS A 49 6.49 -11.54 7.91
N PRO A 50 7.74 -11.50 7.43
CA PRO A 50 8.09 -10.76 6.22
C PRO A 50 7.27 -11.23 5.02
N ALA A 51 6.80 -10.29 4.20
CA ALA A 51 6.11 -10.59 2.96
C ALA A 51 6.34 -9.48 1.92
N VAL A 52 5.95 -9.74 0.67
CA VAL A 52 5.90 -8.69 -0.33
C VAL A 52 4.74 -7.75 0.02
N ILE A 53 5.05 -6.46 0.16
CA ILE A 53 4.08 -5.38 0.33
C ILE A 53 4.12 -4.44 -0.88
N CYS A 54 3.01 -3.78 -1.14
CA CYS A 54 2.92 -2.67 -2.07
C CYS A 54 2.98 -1.34 -1.31
N ILE A 55 3.66 -0.34 -1.86
CA ILE A 55 3.73 1.02 -1.31
C ILE A 55 3.40 1.99 -2.43
N CYS A 56 2.47 2.92 -2.18
CA CYS A 56 2.20 4.00 -3.11
C CYS A 56 3.16 5.18 -2.87
N VAL A 57 4.25 5.27 -3.64
CA VAL A 57 5.32 6.26 -3.39
C VAL A 57 4.79 7.70 -3.43
N SER A 58 3.86 7.99 -4.34
CA SER A 58 3.29 9.33 -4.48
C SER A 58 2.60 9.84 -3.22
N ASP A 59 2.14 8.95 -2.33
CA ASP A 59 1.55 9.35 -1.06
C ASP A 59 2.57 9.91 -0.06
N PHE A 60 3.86 9.66 -0.28
CA PHE A 60 4.95 10.06 0.62
C PHE A 60 5.86 11.14 0.04
N ASN A 61 5.60 11.62 -1.17
CA ASN A 61 6.47 12.56 -1.89
C ASN A 61 6.90 13.77 -1.05
N GLU A 62 5.98 14.34 -0.26
CA GLU A 62 6.28 15.50 0.58
C GLU A 62 7.32 15.21 1.68
N LEU A 63 7.44 13.95 2.10
CA LEU A 63 8.40 13.51 3.11
C LEU A 63 9.72 12.97 2.53
N LEU A 64 9.79 12.82 1.21
CA LEU A 64 10.99 12.36 0.50
C LEU A 64 11.86 13.53 0.00
N ILE A 65 11.53 14.77 0.38
CA ILE A 65 12.27 15.98 0.02
C ILE A 65 13.45 16.15 0.98
N ILE A 66 14.62 16.51 0.44
CA ILE A 66 15.77 16.96 1.23
C ILE A 66 15.61 18.47 1.48
N PRO A 67 15.36 18.92 2.72
CA PRO A 67 15.20 20.33 3.02
C PRO A 67 16.54 21.07 2.90
N LYS A 68 16.52 22.24 2.29
CA LYS A 68 17.69 23.12 2.09
C LYS A 68 17.68 24.33 3.03
N THR A 69 16.56 24.60 3.69
CA THR A 69 16.38 25.71 4.63
C THR A 69 15.71 25.24 5.93
N GLU A 70 15.85 26.03 6.99
CA GLU A 70 15.15 25.77 8.25
C GLU A 70 13.63 25.81 8.09
N GLN A 71 13.11 26.71 7.25
CA GLN A 71 11.68 26.80 6.95
C GLN A 71 11.17 25.52 6.28
N GLU A 72 11.94 24.95 5.35
CA GLU A 72 11.61 23.68 4.71
C GLU A 72 11.68 22.51 5.70
N GLN A 73 12.67 22.50 6.60
CA GLN A 73 12.76 21.49 7.67
C GLN A 73 11.56 21.55 8.62
N MET A 74 11.12 22.76 9.01
CA MET A 74 9.92 22.93 9.84
C MET A 74 8.68 22.41 9.13
N ARG A 75 8.48 22.76 7.85
CA ARG A 75 7.36 22.26 7.05
C ARG A 75 7.38 20.73 6.95
N LEU A 76 8.56 20.14 6.67
CA LEU A 76 8.73 18.68 6.62
C LEU A 76 8.33 18.01 7.94
N ASN A 77 8.76 18.56 9.07
CA ASN A 77 8.41 18.04 10.39
C ASN A 77 6.90 18.11 10.67
N MET A 78 6.24 19.18 10.25
CA MET A 78 4.78 19.33 10.39
C MET A 78 4.03 18.33 9.51
N ASN A 79 4.42 18.17 8.25
CA ASN A 79 3.81 17.18 7.35
C ASN A 79 4.02 15.76 7.89
N LYS A 80 5.21 15.47 8.44
CA LYS A 80 5.52 14.18 9.06
C LYS A 80 4.56 13.87 10.21
N ARG A 81 4.27 14.85 11.07
CA ARG A 81 3.29 14.69 12.17
C ARG A 81 1.88 14.41 11.65
N GLN A 82 1.45 15.10 10.59
CA GLN A 82 0.14 14.86 9.99
C GLN A 82 0.04 13.45 9.39
N MET A 83 1.09 13.01 8.70
CA MET A 83 1.15 11.66 8.14
C MET A 83 1.22 10.58 9.23
N GLN A 84 1.80 10.87 10.41
CA GLN A 84 1.80 9.94 11.54
C GLN A 84 0.39 9.61 12.02
N VAL A 85 -0.56 10.56 11.92
CA VAL A 85 -1.98 10.32 12.24
C VAL A 85 -2.63 9.38 11.22
N VAL A 86 -2.24 9.47 9.95
CA VAL A 86 -2.83 8.68 8.85
C VAL A 86 -2.23 7.27 8.81
N TYR A 87 -0.91 7.15 8.94
CA TYR A 87 -0.18 5.90 8.72
C TYR A 87 0.24 5.20 10.03
N GLY A 88 0.17 5.89 11.17
CA GLY A 88 0.51 5.33 12.48
C GLY A 88 1.93 4.76 12.53
N ASN A 89 2.06 3.59 13.16
CA ASN A 89 3.33 2.87 13.30
C ASN A 89 3.96 2.44 11.96
N LYS A 90 3.24 2.52 10.84
CA LYS A 90 3.75 2.15 9.50
C LYS A 90 4.55 3.27 8.83
N LEU A 91 4.46 4.52 9.30
CA LEU A 91 5.10 5.65 8.64
C LEU A 91 6.62 5.51 8.54
N GLU A 92 7.33 5.42 9.66
CA GLU A 92 8.80 5.34 9.67
C GLU A 92 9.34 4.12 8.92
N PRO A 93 8.81 2.88 9.11
CA PRO A 93 9.24 1.74 8.33
C PRO A 93 9.10 1.96 6.82
N VAL A 94 8.01 2.59 6.38
CA VAL A 94 7.77 2.87 4.96
C VAL A 94 8.72 3.94 4.44
N LEU A 95 8.95 5.04 5.18
CA LEU A 95 9.93 6.05 4.79
C LEU A 95 11.33 5.45 4.69
N ASN A 96 11.73 4.59 5.63
CA ASN A 96 13.01 3.88 5.58
C ASN A 96 13.14 2.99 4.33
N ILE A 97 12.06 2.32 3.91
CA ILE A 97 12.05 1.52 2.67
C ILE A 97 12.20 2.41 1.43
N LEU A 98 11.56 3.58 1.42
CA LEU A 98 11.56 4.49 0.27
C LEU A 98 12.86 5.29 0.15
N GLN A 99 13.44 5.74 1.27
CA GLN A 99 14.67 6.53 1.31
C GLN A 99 15.93 5.70 1.06
N ARG A 100 15.89 4.38 1.29
CA ARG A 100 16.98 3.44 0.90
C ARG A 100 17.14 3.28 -0.61
N ARG A 101 16.35 3.98 -1.43
CA ARG A 101 16.62 4.10 -2.86
C ARG A 101 17.78 5.08 -3.09
N ASN A 102 18.99 4.56 -2.98
CA ASN A 102 20.19 4.99 -3.69
C ASN A 102 20.96 3.74 -4.11
#